data_AF-A0A1E8VVU3-F1
#
_entry.id   AF-A0A1E8VVU3-F1
#
_cell.length_a   1.000
_cell.length_b   1.000
_cell.length_c   1.000
_cell.angle_alpha   90.00
_cell.angle_beta   90.00
_cell.angle_gamma   90.00
#
_symmetry.space_group_name_H-M   'P 1'
#
loop_
_entity.id
_entity.type
_entity.pdbx_description
1 polymer ?
#
loop_
_entity_poly.entity_id
_entity_poly.type
_entity_poly.pdbx_seq_one_letter_code
_entity_poly.pdbx_strand_id
1 'polypeptide(L)'
;MGQDDVTQGKHAAPRRTQRRSATGLAVAGALLALAAMLVVAGVTQGVIPLLSRQPQGRPAAGDASPAARKPAPNGGASSDATTGANGVPDGSKAEGAAQPDQTDGPATLADQLPSEARPVRAAIDADGGSDALASSDGYAKLTQAVGALEDRGHSVSFYLKDLSSGATLSYQPDVSRYPASSIKGPYLVAIYETMVETGQVDGASVSDLAQSLILSSDNDAFRALHRRFGESILGTWLRGFGFDTTGFGGTNPYTTYYYPYVTARQLARIWEHMNEYLSSGTDGANYLASLFARRDESPLAMAVGPLYGSWGKAGWYPSHGALGAAPATVDAGVVFAGPRPYVVVAMSDAPSDFAALALVFAGLDAAHDDL
;
A
#
# COMPACT_ATOMS: atom_id res chain seq x y z
N MET A 1 5.66 50.96 68.77
CA MET A 1 4.32 50.35 68.60
C MET A 1 4.56 49.05 67.89
N GLY A 2 4.79 47.91 68.54
CA GLY A 2 4.06 47.23 69.62
C GLY A 2 3.85 45.81 69.07
N GLN A 3 4.66 44.82 69.49
CA GLN A 3 4.35 43.87 70.60
C GLN A 3 3.14 42.99 70.25
N ASP A 4 3.10 41.65 70.35
CA ASP A 4 3.90 40.61 71.03
C ASP A 4 3.44 39.26 70.41
N ASP A 5 4.28 38.25 70.12
CA ASP A 5 4.85 37.21 71.03
C ASP A 5 3.77 36.14 71.39
N VAL A 6 3.93 34.80 71.38
CA VAL A 6 4.86 33.96 72.18
C VAL A 6 4.59 32.46 71.86
N THR A 7 5.64 31.72 71.43
CA THR A 7 6.12 30.35 71.83
C THR A 7 5.20 29.10 71.80
N GLN A 8 5.62 27.82 71.91
CA GLN A 8 6.77 27.11 72.53
C GLN A 8 6.75 25.63 72.03
N GLY A 9 7.85 24.93 71.70
CA GLY A 9 8.73 24.12 72.58
C GLY A 9 9.14 22.80 71.87
N LYS A 10 10.44 22.47 71.65
CA LYS A 10 11.37 21.63 72.47
C LYS A 10 10.89 20.16 72.64
N HIS A 11 11.66 19.06 72.62
CA HIS A 11 13.06 18.69 72.36
C HIS A 11 13.15 17.12 72.37
N ALA A 12 14.14 16.57 71.66
CA ALA A 12 14.96 15.38 71.99
C ALA A 12 14.46 13.91 71.81
N ALA A 13 15.33 13.13 71.14
CA ALA A 13 15.38 11.67 70.95
C ALA A 13 15.98 10.93 72.20
N PRO A 14 16.07 9.56 72.30
CA PRO A 14 17.04 8.76 71.52
C PRO A 14 16.80 7.22 71.29
N ARG A 15 17.58 6.68 70.33
CA ARG A 15 18.24 5.35 70.17
C ARG A 15 17.68 4.00 70.72
N ARG A 16 17.49 3.09 69.74
CA ARG A 16 18.14 1.76 69.51
C ARG A 16 17.74 0.55 70.38
N THR A 17 17.13 -0.46 69.74
CA THR A 17 17.45 -1.88 69.96
C THR A 17 17.15 -2.73 68.72
N GLN A 18 17.99 -3.74 68.53
CA GLN A 18 18.15 -4.62 67.38
C GLN A 18 17.47 -5.96 67.66
N ARG A 19 16.75 -6.56 66.71
CA ARG A 19 16.54 -8.02 66.68
C ARG A 19 16.50 -8.57 65.25
N ARG A 20 17.18 -9.71 65.12
CA ARG A 20 17.58 -10.46 63.93
C ARG A 20 16.51 -11.42 63.42
N SER A 21 16.51 -11.70 62.12
CA SER A 21 16.46 -13.02 61.42
C SER A 21 16.24 -12.72 59.92
N ALA A 22 17.15 -12.95 58.96
CA ALA A 22 17.72 -14.21 58.41
C ALA A 22 16.59 -15.24 58.17
N THR A 23 16.30 -15.75 56.95
CA THR A 23 17.16 -16.33 55.90
C THR A 23 16.25 -16.52 54.66
N GLY A 24 16.62 -16.18 53.42
CA GLY A 24 17.27 -17.08 52.43
C GLY A 24 16.32 -18.19 51.95
N LEU A 25 16.07 -18.42 50.67
CA LEU A 25 17.06 -18.76 49.65
C LEU A 25 16.51 -18.59 48.22
N ALA A 26 17.36 -18.07 47.34
CA ALA A 26 17.35 -18.26 45.89
C ALA A 26 18.15 -19.51 45.52
N VAL A 27 17.85 -20.16 44.39
CA VAL A 27 18.76 -20.99 43.53
C VAL A 27 18.02 -21.11 42.17
N ALA A 28 18.43 -20.56 41.02
CA ALA A 28 19.65 -20.69 40.20
C ALA A 28 19.83 -22.05 39.46
N GLY A 29 19.87 -22.02 38.13
CA GLY A 29 20.34 -23.11 37.26
C GLY A 29 20.07 -22.75 35.79
N ALA A 30 21.02 -22.26 34.98
CA ALA A 30 22.26 -22.84 34.43
C ALA A 30 22.08 -23.38 32.99
N LEU A 31 22.71 -22.63 32.07
CA LEU A 31 23.30 -22.89 30.74
C LEU A 31 23.26 -24.28 30.04
N LEU A 32 23.24 -24.18 28.69
CA LEU A 32 23.77 -25.04 27.60
C LEU A 32 22.88 -26.15 27.00
N ALA A 33 22.54 -26.05 25.70
CA ALA A 33 23.20 -26.79 24.59
C ALA A 33 22.37 -26.91 23.28
N LEU A 34 23.02 -26.55 22.17
CA LEU A 34 23.11 -27.19 20.84
C LEU A 34 21.90 -27.45 19.90
N ALA A 35 22.22 -27.27 18.62
CA ALA A 35 21.44 -27.42 17.39
C ALA A 35 20.89 -28.83 17.09
N ALA A 36 19.75 -28.86 16.39
CA ALA A 36 19.46 -29.78 15.27
C ALA A 36 18.09 -29.45 14.62
N MET A 37 18.08 -28.77 13.46
CA MET A 37 16.93 -28.85 12.54
C MET A 37 17.18 -30.04 11.61
N LEU A 38 16.37 -31.09 11.77
CA LEU A 38 16.40 -32.30 10.97
C LEU A 38 15.27 -32.23 9.93
N VAL A 39 15.66 -32.21 8.66
CA VAL A 39 14.81 -32.47 7.50
C VAL A 39 14.30 -33.90 7.58
N VAL A 40 12.97 -34.11 7.48
CA VAL A 40 12.41 -35.41 7.11
C VAL A 40 11.34 -35.21 6.05
N ALA A 41 11.71 -35.55 4.81
CA ALA A 41 10.79 -35.88 3.75
C ALA A 41 10.17 -37.27 4.05
N GLY A 42 8.84 -37.34 4.08
CA GLY A 42 8.08 -38.58 4.22
C GLY A 42 7.37 -38.92 2.91
N VAL A 43 8.03 -39.75 2.10
CA VAL A 43 7.38 -40.54 1.04
C VAL A 43 6.77 -41.78 1.69
N THR A 44 5.49 -42.05 1.45
CA THR A 44 4.93 -43.40 1.56
C THR A 44 4.04 -43.69 0.36
N GLN A 45 4.51 -44.60 -0.48
CA GLN A 45 3.69 -45.33 -1.44
C GLN A 45 3.15 -46.61 -0.79
N GLY A 46 1.97 -47.03 -1.27
CA GLY A 46 1.52 -48.42 -1.26
C GLY A 46 0.12 -48.57 -0.67
N VAL A 47 -0.87 -48.92 -1.49
CA VAL A 47 -1.32 -50.32 -1.71
C VAL A 47 -2.46 -50.29 -2.75
N ILE A 48 -2.32 -51.10 -3.80
CA ILE A 48 -3.37 -51.48 -4.77
C ILE A 48 -4.10 -52.74 -4.25
N PRO A 49 -5.38 -52.94 -4.61
CA PRO A 49 -5.78 -54.27 -5.05
C PRO A 49 -6.41 -54.28 -6.46
N LEU A 50 -6.04 -55.33 -7.18
CA LEU A 50 -6.39 -55.73 -8.55
C LEU A 50 -7.66 -56.59 -8.56
N LEU A 51 -8.30 -56.69 -9.74
CA LEU A 51 -9.15 -57.77 -10.32
C LEU A 51 -10.46 -57.15 -10.88
N SER A 52 -10.98 -57.43 -12.08
CA SER A 52 -10.66 -58.39 -13.15
C SER A 52 -11.63 -58.18 -14.32
N ARG A 53 -11.19 -58.30 -15.58
CA ARG A 53 -11.85 -59.07 -16.68
C ARG A 53 -11.10 -58.91 -18.01
N GLN A 54 -11.08 -60.01 -18.75
CA GLN A 54 -10.20 -60.35 -19.87
C GLN A 54 -10.76 -59.94 -21.26
N PRO A 55 -9.98 -60.13 -22.36
CA PRO A 55 -10.06 -59.42 -23.65
C PRO A 55 -10.48 -60.29 -24.86
N GLN A 56 -10.73 -59.65 -26.01
CA GLN A 56 -10.63 -60.20 -27.38
C GLN A 56 -10.33 -59.01 -28.32
N GLY A 57 -9.49 -59.01 -29.35
CA GLY A 57 -8.60 -59.97 -30.02
C GLY A 57 -7.64 -59.19 -30.95
N ARG A 58 -6.51 -59.81 -31.33
CA ARG A 58 -5.40 -59.32 -32.21
C ARG A 58 -5.64 -59.79 -33.67
N PRO A 59 -4.72 -59.67 -34.66
CA PRO A 59 -3.59 -58.74 -34.98
C PRO A 59 -3.66 -58.21 -36.45
N ALA A 60 -2.78 -57.33 -36.97
CA ALA A 60 -1.47 -57.61 -37.63
C ALA A 60 -0.86 -56.25 -38.13
N ALA A 61 0.41 -55.86 -37.92
CA ALA A 61 1.72 -56.39 -38.41
C ALA A 61 1.79 -56.42 -39.95
N GLY A 62 2.80 -55.96 -40.70
CA GLY A 62 4.14 -55.32 -40.55
C GLY A 62 4.44 -54.70 -41.95
N ASP A 63 5.61 -54.33 -42.43
CA ASP A 63 7.00 -54.24 -41.97
C ASP A 63 7.77 -53.39 -43.01
N ALA A 64 8.85 -52.76 -42.53
CA ALA A 64 10.08 -52.25 -43.16
C ALA A 64 10.28 -52.07 -44.71
N SER A 65 10.79 -50.86 -45.05
CA SER A 65 11.91 -50.42 -45.96
C SER A 65 12.71 -51.44 -46.83
N PRO A 66 13.51 -51.06 -47.88
CA PRO A 66 14.30 -49.81 -48.04
C PRO A 66 14.49 -49.26 -49.50
N ALA A 67 15.17 -48.10 -49.64
CA ALA A 67 16.29 -47.84 -50.59
C ALA A 67 16.43 -46.36 -51.00
N ALA A 68 17.68 -45.94 -51.19
CA ALA A 68 18.20 -44.58 -51.23
C ALA A 68 18.22 -43.89 -52.61
N ARG A 69 18.10 -42.55 -52.63
CA ARG A 69 18.85 -41.62 -53.51
C ARG A 69 18.69 -40.16 -53.05
N LYS A 70 19.82 -39.46 -52.81
CA LYS A 70 20.01 -37.99 -52.74
C LYS A 70 20.68 -37.52 -54.05
N PRO A 71 20.78 -36.21 -54.43
CA PRO A 71 20.80 -34.98 -53.60
C PRO A 71 19.84 -33.83 -54.07
N ALA A 72 19.24 -33.04 -53.15
CA ALA A 72 19.57 -31.67 -52.65
C ALA A 72 19.37 -30.49 -53.65
N PRO A 73 19.13 -29.22 -53.22
CA PRO A 73 18.72 -28.69 -51.91
C PRO A 73 17.53 -27.69 -51.97
N ASN A 74 16.78 -27.54 -50.87
CA ASN A 74 16.31 -26.23 -50.37
C ASN A 74 15.82 -26.37 -48.93
N GLY A 75 16.22 -25.41 -48.10
CA GLY A 75 16.26 -25.51 -46.64
C GLY A 75 14.93 -25.31 -45.92
N GLY A 76 14.99 -25.61 -44.61
CA GLY A 76 14.07 -25.12 -43.59
C GLY A 76 12.95 -26.10 -43.22
N ALA A 77 13.26 -27.08 -42.37
CA ALA A 77 12.25 -27.92 -41.73
C ALA A 77 11.49 -27.15 -40.64
N SER A 78 10.18 -27.36 -40.65
CA SER A 78 9.26 -27.20 -39.51
C SER A 78 9.58 -28.22 -38.41
N SER A 79 9.30 -27.85 -37.15
CA SER A 79 8.73 -28.81 -36.20
C SER A 79 7.67 -28.10 -35.36
N ASP A 80 6.43 -28.54 -35.54
CA ASP A 80 5.30 -28.33 -34.65
C ASP A 80 5.63 -28.76 -33.21
N ALA A 81 5.29 -27.89 -32.27
CA ALA A 81 4.83 -28.29 -30.94
C ALA A 81 3.72 -27.32 -30.54
N THR A 82 2.50 -27.82 -30.59
CA THR A 82 1.27 -27.14 -30.17
C THR A 82 1.19 -27.13 -28.66
N THR A 83 1.24 -25.95 -28.03
CA THR A 83 0.53 -25.67 -26.77
C THR A 83 0.06 -24.21 -26.80
N GLY A 84 -1.25 -24.04 -26.60
CA GLY A 84 -1.98 -22.81 -26.88
C GLY A 84 -1.47 -21.60 -26.11
N ALA A 85 -0.92 -20.64 -26.85
CA ALA A 85 -0.82 -19.26 -26.41
C ALA A 85 -2.18 -18.59 -26.64
N ASN A 86 -2.95 -18.40 -25.57
CA ASN A 86 -3.97 -17.36 -25.57
C ASN A 86 -3.25 -16.02 -25.59
N GLY A 87 -2.96 -15.52 -26.80
CA GLY A 87 -2.55 -14.15 -27.02
C GLY A 87 -3.69 -13.23 -26.61
N VAL A 88 -3.54 -12.60 -25.46
CA VAL A 88 -4.34 -11.42 -25.11
C VAL A 88 -3.79 -10.27 -25.94
N PRO A 89 -4.61 -9.51 -26.68
CA PRO A 89 -4.12 -8.42 -27.48
C PRO A 89 -3.54 -7.32 -26.59
N ASP A 90 -2.39 -6.86 -27.07
CA ASP A 90 -1.62 -5.70 -26.67
C ASP A 90 -2.52 -4.46 -26.48
N GLY A 91 -2.53 -3.92 -25.26
CA GLY A 91 -3.15 -2.63 -24.91
C GLY A 91 -2.15 -1.48 -25.05
N SER A 92 -1.33 -1.53 -26.10
CA SER A 92 -0.37 -0.48 -26.39
C SER A 92 -1.09 0.81 -26.82
N LYS A 93 -0.61 1.92 -26.24
CA LYS A 93 -1.10 3.30 -26.33
C LYS A 93 -2.41 3.58 -25.59
N ALA A 94 -2.26 4.08 -24.37
CA ALA A 94 -3.11 5.17 -23.92
C ALA A 94 -2.87 6.36 -24.89
N GLU A 95 -3.68 6.44 -25.93
CA GLU A 95 -3.83 7.68 -26.70
C GLU A 95 -4.33 8.77 -25.76
N GLY A 96 -3.67 9.92 -25.83
CA GLY A 96 -3.81 11.03 -24.89
C GLY A 96 -5.27 11.37 -24.58
N ALA A 97 -5.66 11.10 -23.34
CA ALA A 97 -6.63 11.94 -22.69
C ALA A 97 -5.96 13.31 -22.53
N ALA A 98 -6.49 14.31 -23.24
CA ALA A 98 -6.05 15.68 -23.06
C ALA A 98 -6.10 16.00 -21.56
N GLN A 99 -4.92 16.26 -20.99
CA GLN A 99 -4.84 16.84 -19.65
C GLN A 99 -5.64 18.15 -19.68
N PRO A 100 -6.44 18.45 -18.65
CA PRO A 100 -6.79 19.83 -18.41
C PRO A 100 -5.49 20.62 -18.27
N ASP A 101 -5.38 21.67 -19.09
CA ASP A 101 -4.29 22.62 -19.10
C ASP A 101 -3.96 23.02 -17.65
N GLN A 102 -2.73 22.76 -17.20
CA GLN A 102 -2.27 23.14 -15.87
C GLN A 102 -2.06 24.66 -15.79
N THR A 103 -3.15 25.42 -15.86
CA THR A 103 -3.13 26.89 -15.88
C THR A 103 -3.55 27.52 -14.57
N ASP A 104 -4.12 26.76 -13.64
CA ASP A 104 -4.51 27.26 -12.33
C ASP A 104 -3.58 26.70 -11.25
N GLY A 105 -2.77 27.57 -10.66
CA GLY A 105 -1.78 27.20 -9.66
C GLY A 105 -2.40 26.67 -8.36
N PRO A 106 -1.70 25.85 -7.57
CA PRO A 106 -2.24 25.04 -6.45
C PRO A 106 -2.99 25.78 -5.32
N ALA A 107 -2.69 27.05 -5.05
CA ALA A 107 -3.52 27.87 -4.13
C ALA A 107 -4.95 28.08 -4.65
N THR A 108 -5.17 27.96 -5.96
CA THR A 108 -6.48 28.19 -6.59
C THR A 108 -7.46 27.03 -6.41
N LEU A 109 -7.00 25.79 -6.19
CA LEU A 109 -7.90 24.63 -6.09
C LEU A 109 -8.76 24.68 -4.82
N ALA A 110 -8.15 25.01 -3.68
CA ALA A 110 -8.87 25.20 -2.42
C ALA A 110 -9.74 26.45 -2.43
N ASP A 111 -9.27 27.53 -3.07
CA ASP A 111 -9.99 28.82 -3.11
C ASP A 111 -11.21 28.82 -4.03
N GLN A 112 -11.31 27.83 -4.92
CA GLN A 112 -12.48 27.62 -5.77
C GLN A 112 -13.69 27.01 -5.03
N LEU A 113 -13.47 26.41 -3.85
CA LEU A 113 -14.55 25.78 -3.08
C LEU A 113 -15.23 26.78 -2.13
N PRO A 114 -16.57 26.76 -2.02
CA PRO A 114 -17.28 27.57 -1.06
C PRO A 114 -16.83 27.29 0.39
N SER A 115 -16.69 28.33 1.21
CA SER A 115 -16.44 28.24 2.66
C SER A 115 -17.73 28.07 3.48
N GLU A 116 -18.78 27.50 2.88
CA GLU A 116 -20.01 27.14 3.60
C GLU A 116 -20.09 25.62 3.71
N ALA A 117 -20.11 25.09 4.93
CA ALA A 117 -20.22 23.66 5.14
C ALA A 117 -21.57 23.13 4.68
N ARG A 118 -21.60 21.91 4.15
CA ARG A 118 -22.84 21.26 3.72
C ARG A 118 -22.96 19.82 4.25
N PRO A 119 -24.18 19.27 4.30
CA PRO A 119 -24.36 17.85 4.62
C PRO A 119 -23.70 16.95 3.57
N VAL A 120 -23.09 15.87 4.05
CA VAL A 120 -22.57 14.74 3.26
C VAL A 120 -23.25 13.45 3.74
N ARG A 121 -23.12 12.35 2.99
CA ARG A 121 -23.88 11.10 3.26
C ARG A 121 -23.58 10.44 4.61
N ALA A 122 -22.43 10.69 5.21
CA ALA A 122 -22.05 10.18 6.54
C ALA A 122 -21.37 11.28 7.37
N ALA A 123 -21.11 11.04 8.65
CA ALA A 123 -20.28 11.95 9.43
C ALA A 123 -18.81 11.86 8.98
N ILE A 124 -18.12 12.99 9.01
CA ILE A 124 -16.66 13.03 8.98
C ILE A 124 -16.20 12.91 10.43
N ASP A 125 -15.46 11.85 10.74
CA ASP A 125 -14.96 11.58 12.09
C ASP A 125 -13.60 12.25 12.28
N ALA A 126 -13.48 13.05 13.34
CA ALA A 126 -12.23 13.64 13.79
C ALA A 126 -11.86 13.07 15.16
N ASP A 127 -10.64 12.55 15.31
CA ASP A 127 -10.11 12.06 16.58
C ASP A 127 -8.84 12.83 16.94
N GLY A 128 -8.74 13.28 18.19
CA GLY A 128 -7.64 14.11 18.68
C GLY A 128 -7.56 15.51 18.08
N GLY A 129 -8.56 15.95 17.31
CA GLY A 129 -8.64 17.28 16.70
C GLY A 129 -9.30 18.34 17.60
N SER A 130 -9.21 19.60 17.19
CA SER A 130 -9.85 20.71 17.90
C SER A 130 -11.38 20.75 17.73
N ASP A 131 -12.10 21.22 18.76
CA ASP A 131 -13.55 21.50 18.67
C ASP A 131 -13.89 22.57 17.59
N ALA A 132 -12.90 23.35 17.17
CA ALA A 132 -13.05 24.40 16.17
C ALA A 132 -13.11 23.86 14.73
N LEU A 133 -12.63 22.63 14.48
CA LEU A 133 -12.55 22.03 13.14
C LEU A 133 -13.88 22.08 12.40
N ALA A 134 -14.99 21.69 13.04
CA ALA A 134 -16.30 21.66 12.38
C ALA A 134 -16.81 23.04 11.92
N SER A 135 -16.25 24.12 12.47
CA SER A 135 -16.58 25.51 12.11
C SER A 135 -15.56 26.17 11.19
N SER A 136 -14.51 25.44 10.77
CA SER A 136 -13.42 26.01 9.99
C SER A 136 -13.72 26.05 8.49
N ASP A 137 -13.06 26.98 7.79
CA ASP A 137 -13.14 27.08 6.34
C ASP A 137 -12.63 25.80 5.66
N GLY A 138 -11.60 25.16 6.23
CA GLY A 138 -11.06 23.90 5.72
C GLY A 138 -12.09 22.77 5.75
N TYR A 139 -12.81 22.64 6.87
CA TYR A 139 -13.90 21.67 6.98
C TYR A 139 -15.04 21.97 6.02
N ALA A 140 -15.41 23.24 5.85
CA ALA A 140 -16.42 23.64 4.88
C ALA A 140 -16.02 23.23 3.45
N LYS A 141 -14.81 23.58 3.02
CA LYS A 141 -14.26 23.20 1.70
C LYS A 141 -14.23 21.68 1.51
N LEU A 142 -13.84 20.92 2.54
CA LEU A 142 -13.85 19.46 2.49
C LEU A 142 -15.25 18.89 2.25
N THR A 143 -16.26 19.36 2.99
CA THR A 143 -17.66 18.91 2.79
C THR A 143 -18.20 19.31 1.42
N GLN A 144 -17.79 20.45 0.87
CA GLN A 144 -18.14 20.86 -0.48
C GLN A 144 -17.56 19.92 -1.54
N ALA A 145 -16.27 19.58 -1.45
CA ALA A 145 -15.62 18.66 -2.38
C ALA A 145 -16.23 17.24 -2.33
N VAL A 146 -16.42 16.70 -1.11
CA VAL A 146 -17.03 15.37 -0.92
C VAL A 146 -18.45 15.34 -1.48
N GLY A 147 -19.28 16.31 -1.12
CA GLY A 147 -20.66 16.34 -1.60
C GLY A 147 -20.75 16.47 -3.13
N ALA A 148 -19.74 17.03 -3.81
CA ALA A 148 -19.81 17.27 -5.26
C ALA A 148 -19.58 15.97 -6.03
N LEU A 149 -18.82 15.05 -5.44
CA LEU A 149 -18.74 13.66 -5.90
C LEU A 149 -20.06 12.94 -5.61
N GLU A 150 -20.63 13.15 -4.42
CA GLU A 150 -21.89 12.50 -4.02
C GLU A 150 -23.10 12.94 -4.85
N ASP A 151 -23.20 14.21 -5.23
CA ASP A 151 -24.26 14.74 -6.10
C ASP A 151 -24.24 14.09 -7.49
N ARG A 152 -23.05 13.69 -7.95
CA ARG A 152 -22.85 12.95 -9.21
C ARG A 152 -23.03 11.44 -9.05
N GLY A 153 -23.43 10.98 -7.86
CA GLY A 153 -23.67 9.57 -7.57
C GLY A 153 -22.42 8.80 -7.14
N HIS A 154 -21.25 9.45 -7.05
CA HIS A 154 -20.00 8.80 -6.67
C HIS A 154 -19.90 8.62 -5.15
N SER A 155 -19.07 7.67 -4.74
CA SER A 155 -18.73 7.44 -3.35
C SER A 155 -17.27 7.82 -3.09
N VAL A 156 -17.00 8.26 -1.86
CA VAL A 156 -15.68 8.74 -1.41
C VAL A 156 -15.34 8.06 -0.09
N SER A 157 -14.06 7.71 0.09
CA SER A 157 -13.48 7.36 1.38
C SER A 157 -12.17 8.11 1.53
N PHE A 158 -11.87 8.62 2.73
CA PHE A 158 -10.57 9.19 3.02
C PHE A 158 -10.12 8.90 4.45
N TYR A 159 -8.81 9.02 4.64
CA TYR A 159 -8.17 8.98 5.94
C TYR A 159 -6.95 9.91 5.92
N LEU A 160 -6.89 10.82 6.87
CA LEU A 160 -5.75 11.69 7.14
C LEU A 160 -5.30 11.45 8.57
N LYS A 161 -3.98 11.40 8.77
CA LYS A 161 -3.37 11.37 10.10
C LYS A 161 -2.21 12.35 10.16
N ASP A 162 -2.31 13.29 11.09
CA ASP A 162 -1.20 14.13 11.50
C ASP A 162 -0.15 13.26 12.21
N LEU A 163 1.06 13.20 11.66
CA LEU A 163 2.13 12.35 12.18
C LEU A 163 2.81 12.95 13.43
N SER A 164 2.59 14.23 13.72
CA SER A 164 3.16 14.91 14.89
C SER A 164 2.31 14.73 16.15
N SER A 165 0.98 14.82 16.02
CA SER A 165 0.03 14.72 17.13
C SER A 165 -0.67 13.36 17.19
N GLY A 166 -0.75 12.64 16.07
CA GLY A 166 -1.56 11.44 15.93
C GLY A 166 -3.05 11.71 15.67
N ALA A 167 -3.47 12.98 15.61
CA ALA A 167 -4.84 13.36 15.31
C ALA A 167 -5.25 12.90 13.90
N THR A 168 -6.52 12.54 13.73
CA THR A 168 -7.03 11.95 12.48
C THR A 168 -8.31 12.60 12.00
N LEU A 169 -8.49 12.58 10.68
CA LEU A 169 -9.73 12.95 10.00
C LEU A 169 -10.10 11.84 9.03
N SER A 170 -11.33 11.35 9.09
CA SER A 170 -11.73 10.19 8.27
C SER A 170 -13.19 10.22 7.82
N TYR A 171 -13.43 9.62 6.66
CA TYR A 171 -14.76 9.49 6.07
C TYR A 171 -14.90 8.15 5.38
N GLN A 172 -15.88 7.36 5.82
CA GLN A 172 -16.06 5.97 5.37
C GLN A 172 -14.73 5.18 5.26
N PRO A 173 -13.86 5.24 6.29
CA PRO A 173 -12.46 4.81 6.16
C PRO A 173 -12.28 3.30 6.02
N ASP A 174 -13.31 2.52 6.36
CA ASP A 174 -13.31 1.06 6.39
C ASP A 174 -14.10 0.43 5.23
N VAL A 175 -14.53 1.24 4.25
CA VAL A 175 -15.11 0.73 3.00
C VAL A 175 -13.99 0.20 2.11
N SER A 176 -14.07 -1.09 1.76
CA SER A 176 -13.10 -1.75 0.88
C SER A 176 -13.31 -1.29 -0.58
N ARG A 177 -12.24 -0.79 -1.21
CA ARG A 177 -12.27 -0.22 -2.57
C ARG A 177 -11.13 -0.76 -3.42
N TYR A 178 -11.32 -0.68 -4.73
CA TYR A 178 -10.27 -0.99 -5.69
C TYR A 178 -9.19 0.11 -5.62
N PRO A 179 -7.93 -0.20 -5.29
CA PRO A 179 -6.89 0.81 -5.18
C PRO A 179 -6.36 1.29 -6.55
N ALA A 180 -6.65 0.54 -7.62
CA ALA A 180 -5.97 0.66 -8.90
C ALA A 180 -4.43 0.72 -8.71
N SER A 181 -3.71 1.47 -9.53
CA SER A 181 -2.24 1.56 -9.50
C SER A 181 -1.63 2.16 -8.23
N SER A 182 -2.43 2.67 -7.28
CA SER A 182 -1.89 3.20 -6.00
C SER A 182 -1.14 2.12 -5.20
N ILE A 183 -1.53 0.85 -5.36
CA ILE A 183 -0.90 -0.29 -4.67
C ILE A 183 0.49 -0.66 -5.21
N LYS A 184 0.87 -0.17 -6.40
CA LYS A 184 2.19 -0.45 -6.97
C LYS A 184 3.32 0.12 -6.11
N GLY A 185 3.08 1.27 -5.48
CA GLY A 185 4.03 1.89 -4.54
C GLY A 185 4.37 0.96 -3.36
N PRO A 186 3.38 0.54 -2.57
CA PRO A 186 3.54 -0.47 -1.53
C PRO A 186 4.23 -1.76 -1.99
N TYR A 187 3.86 -2.29 -3.16
CA TYR A 187 4.50 -3.50 -3.69
C TYR A 187 6.00 -3.29 -3.96
N LEU A 188 6.37 -2.14 -4.52
CA LEU A 188 7.77 -1.81 -4.78
C LEU A 188 8.57 -1.61 -3.49
N VAL A 189 8.01 -0.91 -2.51
CA VAL A 189 8.65 -0.76 -1.19
C VAL A 189 8.86 -2.12 -0.53
N ALA A 190 7.86 -3.01 -0.59
CA ALA A 190 7.98 -4.36 -0.08
C ALA A 190 9.15 -5.13 -0.74
N ILE A 191 9.36 -4.99 -2.05
CA ILE A 191 10.52 -5.58 -2.74
C ILE A 191 11.82 -4.98 -2.19
N TYR A 192 11.90 -3.65 -2.06
CA TYR A 192 13.11 -3.00 -1.59
C TYR A 192 13.47 -3.42 -0.17
N GLU A 193 12.54 -3.31 0.78
CA GLU A 193 12.80 -3.67 2.17
C GLU A 193 13.11 -5.17 2.38
N THR A 194 12.41 -6.05 1.66
CA THR A 194 12.57 -7.50 1.89
C THR A 194 13.70 -8.12 1.09
N MET A 195 14.04 -7.56 -0.09
CA MET A 195 15.00 -8.16 -1.02
C MET A 195 16.23 -7.31 -1.25
N VAL A 196 16.09 -5.99 -1.43
CA VAL A 196 17.22 -5.11 -1.75
C VAL A 196 18.02 -4.77 -0.48
N GLU A 197 17.34 -4.31 0.57
CA GLU A 197 17.99 -3.95 1.84
C GLU A 197 18.64 -5.17 2.52
N THR A 198 18.14 -6.37 2.24
CA THR A 198 18.70 -7.64 2.74
C THR A 198 19.82 -8.21 1.87
N GLY A 199 20.14 -7.55 0.75
CA GLY A 199 21.18 -7.98 -0.19
C GLY A 199 20.83 -9.21 -1.02
N GLN A 200 19.57 -9.69 -0.97
CA GLN A 200 19.11 -10.81 -1.80
C GLN A 200 18.97 -10.41 -3.27
N VAL A 201 18.75 -9.12 -3.54
CA VAL A 201 18.65 -8.53 -4.87
C VAL A 201 19.50 -7.28 -4.92
N ASP A 202 20.30 -7.14 -5.98
CA ASP A 202 20.96 -5.87 -6.29
C ASP A 202 19.90 -4.83 -6.71
N GLY A 203 19.85 -3.69 -6.02
CA GLY A 203 18.95 -2.58 -6.32
C GLY A 203 19.09 -2.05 -7.74
N ALA A 204 20.30 -2.08 -8.32
CA ALA A 204 20.52 -1.70 -9.71
C ALA A 204 19.80 -2.64 -10.69
N SER A 205 19.56 -3.90 -10.31
CA SER A 205 18.85 -4.87 -11.16
C SER A 205 17.32 -4.64 -11.23
N VAL A 206 16.80 -3.73 -10.42
CA VAL A 206 15.36 -3.40 -10.36
C VAL A 206 15.07 -1.91 -10.54
N SER A 207 16.10 -1.05 -10.62
CA SER A 207 15.95 0.41 -10.65
C SER A 207 15.11 0.92 -11.82
N ASP A 208 15.32 0.40 -13.03
CA ASP A 208 14.61 0.86 -14.24
C ASP A 208 13.11 0.51 -14.18
N LEU A 209 12.81 -0.68 -13.64
CA LEU A 209 11.44 -1.11 -13.39
C LEU A 209 10.80 -0.27 -12.30
N ALA A 210 11.53 0.02 -11.22
CA ALA A 210 11.10 0.88 -10.13
C ALA A 210 10.76 2.30 -10.63
N GLN A 211 11.63 2.88 -11.46
CA GLN A 211 11.44 4.20 -12.03
C GLN A 211 10.18 4.25 -12.90
N SER A 212 10.05 3.32 -13.85
CA SER A 212 8.90 3.26 -14.77
C SER A 212 7.59 3.01 -14.00
N LEU A 213 7.64 2.17 -12.97
CA LEU A 213 6.48 1.84 -12.16
C LEU A 213 5.99 3.04 -11.33
N ILE A 214 6.88 3.87 -10.79
CA ILE A 214 6.49 5.00 -9.93
C ILE A 214 6.18 6.25 -10.76
N LEU A 215 7.06 6.62 -11.70
CA LEU A 215 6.92 7.88 -12.44
C LEU A 215 5.71 7.85 -13.37
N SER A 216 5.69 6.88 -14.30
CA SER A 216 4.67 6.77 -15.35
C SER A 216 3.62 5.69 -15.05
N SER A 217 3.64 5.11 -13.85
CA SER A 217 2.67 4.08 -13.45
C SER A 217 2.63 2.86 -14.38
N ASP A 218 3.79 2.46 -14.92
CA ASP A 218 3.91 1.44 -15.97
C ASP A 218 3.39 0.05 -15.53
N ASN A 219 2.54 -0.57 -16.36
CA ASN A 219 1.94 -1.88 -16.09
C ASN A 219 2.84 -3.05 -16.48
N ASP A 220 3.69 -2.90 -17.50
CA ASP A 220 4.66 -3.92 -17.91
C ASP A 220 5.75 -4.08 -16.86
N ALA A 221 6.24 -2.98 -16.31
CA ALA A 221 7.19 -2.97 -15.20
C ALA A 221 6.62 -3.65 -13.96
N PHE A 222 5.37 -3.32 -13.60
CA PHE A 222 4.68 -3.98 -12.50
C PHE A 222 4.51 -5.48 -12.73
N ARG A 223 4.07 -5.89 -13.93
CA ARG A 223 3.96 -7.31 -14.29
C ARG A 223 5.32 -8.02 -14.30
N ALA A 224 6.40 -7.35 -14.70
CA ALA A 224 7.74 -7.91 -14.67
C ALA A 224 8.22 -8.14 -13.22
N LEU A 225 8.00 -7.18 -12.32
CA LEU A 225 8.31 -7.33 -10.90
C LEU A 225 7.47 -8.45 -10.28
N HIS A 226 6.15 -8.51 -10.56
CA HIS A 226 5.30 -9.61 -10.11
C HIS A 226 5.74 -10.98 -10.61
N ARG A 227 6.14 -11.12 -11.89
CA ARG A 227 6.69 -12.38 -12.40
C ARG A 227 7.98 -12.79 -11.71
N ARG A 228 8.82 -11.82 -11.34
CA ARG A 228 10.12 -12.07 -10.70
C ARG A 228 10.00 -12.42 -9.22
N PHE A 229 9.10 -11.74 -8.51
CA PHE A 229 9.06 -11.75 -7.06
C PHE A 229 7.81 -12.41 -6.46
N GLY A 230 6.74 -12.52 -7.25
CA GLY A 230 5.50 -13.15 -6.84
C GLY A 230 4.62 -12.27 -5.95
N GLU A 231 3.42 -12.76 -5.71
CA GLU A 231 2.36 -12.08 -4.97
C GLU A 231 2.60 -12.06 -3.46
N SER A 232 3.31 -13.07 -2.94
CA SER A 232 3.49 -13.28 -1.51
C SER A 232 4.39 -12.24 -0.83
N ILE A 233 5.22 -11.51 -1.58
CA ILE A 233 6.09 -10.45 -1.03
C ILE A 233 5.27 -9.43 -0.26
N LEU A 234 4.21 -8.89 -0.88
CA LEU A 234 3.40 -7.84 -0.25
C LEU A 234 2.78 -8.34 1.06
N GLY A 235 2.13 -9.51 1.02
CA GLY A 235 1.50 -10.07 2.22
C GLY A 235 2.51 -10.40 3.33
N THR A 236 3.73 -10.81 2.97
CA THR A 236 4.80 -11.11 3.94
C THR A 236 5.34 -9.84 4.57
N TRP A 237 5.60 -8.82 3.75
CA TRP A 237 6.03 -7.50 4.21
C TRP A 237 4.99 -6.84 5.13
N LEU A 238 3.71 -6.85 4.73
CA LEU A 238 2.60 -6.36 5.56
C LEU A 238 2.59 -7.01 6.95
N ARG A 239 2.61 -8.35 7.02
CA ARG A 239 2.65 -9.06 8.31
C ARG A 239 3.93 -8.75 9.11
N GLY A 240 5.03 -8.43 8.44
CA GLY A 240 6.32 -8.11 9.04
C GLY A 240 6.25 -6.93 10.01
N PHE A 241 5.48 -5.88 9.70
CA PHE A 241 5.24 -4.74 10.59
C PHE A 241 3.93 -4.83 11.38
N GLY A 242 3.38 -6.05 11.51
CA GLY A 242 2.17 -6.31 12.29
C GLY A 242 0.88 -5.80 11.64
N PHE A 243 0.85 -5.61 10.32
CA PHE A 243 -0.37 -5.29 9.59
C PHE A 243 -1.33 -6.49 9.64
N ASP A 244 -2.59 -6.22 9.99
CA ASP A 244 -3.64 -7.24 9.93
C ASP A 244 -4.12 -7.38 8.48
N THR A 245 -3.76 -8.50 7.85
CA THR A 245 -4.16 -8.80 6.47
C THR A 245 -5.60 -9.31 6.37
N THR A 246 -6.35 -9.40 7.48
CA THR A 246 -7.77 -9.77 7.46
C THR A 246 -8.56 -8.77 6.62
N GLY A 247 -9.31 -9.27 5.64
CA GLY A 247 -10.10 -8.45 4.71
C GLY A 247 -9.30 -7.71 3.64
N PHE A 248 -7.96 -7.76 3.66
CA PHE A 248 -7.11 -7.22 2.60
C PHE A 248 -7.23 -8.10 1.35
N GLY A 249 -7.50 -7.48 0.19
CA GLY A 249 -7.86 -8.19 -1.04
C GLY A 249 -9.37 -8.30 -1.29
N GLY A 250 -10.19 -8.13 -0.24
CA GLY A 250 -11.64 -8.31 -0.33
C GLY A 250 -12.03 -9.73 -0.79
N THR A 251 -13.20 -9.86 -1.41
CA THR A 251 -13.69 -11.11 -2.03
C THR A 251 -13.30 -11.24 -3.50
N ASN A 252 -12.64 -10.23 -4.07
CA ASN A 252 -12.25 -10.24 -5.47
C ASN A 252 -10.98 -11.08 -5.66
N PRO A 253 -10.95 -12.01 -6.63
CA PRO A 253 -9.79 -12.85 -6.85
C PRO A 253 -8.59 -11.97 -7.23
N TYR A 254 -7.57 -12.02 -6.37
CA TYR A 254 -6.27 -11.34 -6.50
C TYR A 254 -5.59 -11.56 -7.87
N THR A 255 -6.01 -12.61 -8.58
CA THR A 255 -5.41 -13.15 -9.81
C THR A 255 -5.58 -12.29 -11.07
N THR A 256 -6.53 -11.34 -11.12
CA THR A 256 -6.76 -10.56 -12.36
C THR A 256 -5.91 -9.29 -12.46
N TYR A 257 -5.50 -8.71 -11.33
CA TYR A 257 -4.80 -7.41 -11.31
C TYR A 257 -3.59 -7.34 -10.38
N TYR A 258 -3.41 -8.33 -9.50
CA TYR A 258 -2.49 -8.24 -8.37
C TYR A 258 -2.75 -7.02 -7.46
N TYR A 259 -3.95 -6.43 -7.55
CA TYR A 259 -4.36 -5.24 -6.81
C TYR A 259 -5.37 -5.64 -5.74
N PRO A 260 -4.91 -5.95 -4.51
CA PRO A 260 -5.79 -6.27 -3.41
C PRO A 260 -6.69 -5.08 -3.08
N TYR A 261 -7.99 -5.31 -2.97
CA TYR A 261 -8.90 -4.28 -2.46
C TYR A 261 -8.46 -3.88 -1.04
N VAL A 262 -8.53 -2.58 -0.76
CA VAL A 262 -8.00 -1.98 0.46
C VAL A 262 -8.98 -0.90 0.94
N THR A 263 -9.01 -0.67 2.25
CA THR A 263 -9.73 0.47 2.83
C THR A 263 -8.82 1.71 2.90
N ALA A 264 -9.39 2.90 3.04
CA ALA A 264 -8.57 4.12 3.21
C ALA A 264 -7.69 4.04 4.47
N ARG A 265 -8.23 3.50 5.57
CA ARG A 265 -7.47 3.26 6.82
C ARG A 265 -6.31 2.29 6.62
N GLN A 266 -6.56 1.19 5.92
CA GLN A 266 -5.53 0.19 5.62
C GLN A 266 -4.42 0.78 4.75
N LEU A 267 -4.78 1.51 3.69
CA LEU A 267 -3.79 2.12 2.80
C LEU A 267 -3.00 3.23 3.52
N ALA A 268 -3.63 4.00 4.41
CA ALA A 268 -2.94 4.99 5.24
C ALA A 268 -1.91 4.32 6.15
N ARG A 269 -2.28 3.22 6.84
CA ARG A 269 -1.34 2.46 7.69
C ARG A 269 -0.15 1.91 6.90
N ILE A 270 -0.36 1.50 5.65
CA ILE A 270 0.73 1.08 4.75
C ILE A 270 1.64 2.28 4.44
N TRP A 271 1.08 3.45 4.15
CA TRP A 271 1.85 4.67 3.89
C TRP A 271 2.58 5.21 5.13
N GLU A 272 2.04 5.02 6.33
CA GLU A 272 2.75 5.31 7.58
C GLU A 272 4.04 4.48 7.69
N HIS A 273 3.97 3.17 7.41
CA HIS A 273 5.16 2.33 7.41
C HIS A 273 6.11 2.66 6.26
N MET A 274 5.59 2.93 5.06
CA MET A 274 6.42 3.40 3.94
C MET A 274 7.14 4.71 4.31
N ASN A 275 6.48 5.63 5.03
CA ASN A 275 7.11 6.87 5.47
C ASN A 275 8.33 6.61 6.37
N GLU A 276 8.23 5.66 7.30
CA GLU A 276 9.34 5.25 8.16
C GLU A 276 10.52 4.73 7.31
N TYR A 277 10.25 3.82 6.38
CA TYR A 277 11.27 3.26 5.50
C TYR A 277 11.90 4.33 4.59
N LEU A 278 11.07 5.10 3.88
CA LEU A 278 11.53 6.12 2.93
C LEU A 278 12.33 7.24 3.64
N SER A 279 12.11 7.43 4.95
CA SER A 279 12.86 8.39 5.77
C SER A 279 14.09 7.80 6.46
N SER A 280 14.36 6.49 6.30
CA SER A 280 15.44 5.80 7.02
C SER A 280 16.85 6.20 6.58
N GLY A 281 16.99 6.77 5.37
CA GLY A 281 18.25 7.23 4.82
C GLY A 281 19.13 6.15 4.17
N THR A 282 18.64 4.91 4.01
CA THR A 282 19.33 3.90 3.19
C THR A 282 19.37 4.33 1.72
N ASP A 283 20.30 3.77 0.94
CA ASP A 283 20.41 4.09 -0.49
C ASP A 283 19.12 3.71 -1.25
N GLY A 284 18.52 2.56 -0.91
CA GLY A 284 17.24 2.12 -1.47
C GLY A 284 16.09 3.07 -1.11
N ALA A 285 16.00 3.47 0.16
CA ALA A 285 15.00 4.41 0.64
C ALA A 285 15.13 5.77 -0.06
N ASN A 286 16.33 6.34 -0.11
CA ASN A 286 16.59 7.62 -0.77
C ASN A 286 16.24 7.59 -2.26
N TYR A 287 16.58 6.48 -2.94
CA TYR A 287 16.22 6.29 -4.34
C TYR A 287 14.70 6.28 -4.53
N LEU A 288 13.98 5.45 -3.77
CA LEU A 288 12.51 5.38 -3.88
C LEU A 288 11.83 6.69 -3.48
N ALA A 289 12.28 7.35 -2.42
CA ALA A 289 11.76 8.65 -1.99
C ALA A 289 11.88 9.69 -3.12
N SER A 290 13.00 9.67 -3.87
CA SER A 290 13.18 10.54 -5.04
C SER A 290 12.17 10.27 -6.16
N LEU A 291 11.73 9.02 -6.32
CA LEU A 291 10.74 8.64 -7.33
C LEU A 291 9.33 9.05 -6.87
N PHE A 292 8.97 8.71 -5.63
CA PHE A 292 7.68 9.07 -5.05
C PHE A 292 7.47 10.59 -5.01
N ALA A 293 8.53 11.39 -4.86
CA ALA A 293 8.47 12.85 -4.94
C ALA A 293 8.23 13.41 -6.35
N ARG A 294 8.55 12.66 -7.41
CA ARG A 294 8.55 13.13 -8.82
C ARG A 294 7.51 12.45 -9.72
N ARG A 295 6.62 11.65 -9.15
CA ARG A 295 5.51 10.98 -9.86
C ARG A 295 4.78 11.92 -10.83
N ASP A 296 4.37 11.41 -11.99
CA ASP A 296 3.76 12.24 -13.04
C ASP A 296 2.30 12.61 -12.72
N GLU A 297 1.55 11.69 -12.11
CA GLU A 297 0.13 11.87 -11.77
C GLU A 297 -0.08 11.79 -10.26
N SER A 298 -0.64 12.85 -9.66
CA SER A 298 -1.00 12.87 -8.24
C SER A 298 -1.98 14.01 -7.90
N PRO A 299 -3.28 13.73 -7.70
CA PRO A 299 -4.22 14.66 -7.07
C PRO A 299 -3.70 15.28 -5.78
N LEU A 300 -2.95 14.52 -4.97
CA LEU A 300 -2.32 15.02 -3.77
C LEU A 300 -1.30 16.13 -4.10
N ALA A 301 -0.38 15.88 -5.04
CA ALA A 301 0.60 16.89 -5.47
C ALA A 301 -0.08 18.12 -6.08
N MET A 302 -1.16 17.92 -6.84
CA MET A 302 -1.95 19.02 -7.41
C MET A 302 -2.55 19.91 -6.32
N ALA A 303 -3.06 19.31 -5.24
CA ALA A 303 -3.69 20.03 -4.15
C ALA A 303 -2.69 20.86 -3.32
N VAL A 304 -1.57 20.25 -2.89
CA VAL A 304 -0.60 20.94 -2.02
C VAL A 304 0.41 21.79 -2.78
N GLY A 305 0.64 21.48 -4.06
CA GLY A 305 1.47 22.31 -4.93
C GLY A 305 2.92 22.51 -4.46
N PRO A 306 3.49 23.71 -4.67
CA PRO A 306 4.82 24.05 -4.18
C PRO A 306 4.81 24.45 -2.69
N LEU A 307 3.65 24.47 -2.02
CA LEU A 307 3.59 24.80 -0.59
C LEU A 307 4.37 23.75 0.21
N TYR A 308 4.19 22.47 -0.15
CA TYR A 308 4.77 21.35 0.55
C TYR A 308 5.42 20.35 -0.41
N GLY A 309 6.52 19.75 0.03
CA GLY A 309 6.97 18.50 -0.57
C GLY A 309 5.97 17.39 -0.26
N SER A 310 5.79 16.45 -1.19
CA SER A 310 4.97 15.26 -0.95
C SER A 310 5.51 14.02 -1.64
N TRP A 311 5.28 12.87 -1.02
CA TRP A 311 5.39 11.56 -1.65
C TRP A 311 4.00 11.03 -1.93
N GLY A 312 3.83 10.27 -3.00
CA GLY A 312 2.53 9.65 -3.26
C GLY A 312 2.51 8.64 -4.38
N LYS A 313 1.39 7.94 -4.55
CA LYS A 313 1.13 7.10 -5.71
C LYS A 313 -0.35 7.08 -6.04
N ALA A 314 -0.70 7.68 -7.17
CA ALA A 314 -2.05 7.65 -7.69
C ALA A 314 -2.39 6.33 -8.42
N GLY A 315 -3.68 6.08 -8.58
CA GLY A 315 -4.24 5.02 -9.41
C GLY A 315 -5.64 5.36 -9.88
N TRP A 316 -6.00 4.90 -11.08
CA TRP A 316 -7.33 5.11 -11.64
C TRP A 316 -7.80 3.89 -12.43
N TYR A 317 -9.11 3.81 -12.65
CA TYR A 317 -9.72 2.83 -13.54
C TYR A 317 -11.00 3.39 -14.16
N PRO A 318 -11.22 3.20 -15.48
CA PRO A 318 -12.36 3.80 -16.17
C PRO A 318 -13.66 3.01 -15.94
N SER A 319 -14.82 3.62 -16.20
CA SER A 319 -16.13 2.97 -16.06
C SER A 319 -16.33 1.71 -16.90
N HIS A 320 -15.66 1.66 -18.05
CA HIS A 320 -15.79 0.57 -19.02
C HIS A 320 -14.39 0.06 -19.42
N GLY A 321 -13.58 -0.30 -18.42
CA GLY A 321 -12.27 -0.88 -18.67
C GLY A 321 -12.36 -2.33 -19.16
N ALA A 322 -11.51 -2.69 -20.12
CA ALA A 322 -11.50 -4.01 -20.77
C ALA A 322 -11.36 -5.20 -19.81
N LEU A 323 -10.80 -4.96 -18.62
CA LEU A 323 -10.53 -5.99 -17.63
C LEU A 323 -11.66 -6.10 -16.56
N GLY A 324 -12.66 -5.20 -16.58
CA GLY A 324 -13.85 -5.29 -15.71
C GLY A 324 -13.69 -4.92 -14.22
N ALA A 325 -12.62 -4.26 -13.79
CA ALA A 325 -12.51 -3.76 -12.41
C ALA A 325 -13.50 -2.62 -12.11
N ALA A 326 -13.70 -2.36 -10.82
CA ALA A 326 -14.49 -1.22 -10.38
C ALA A 326 -13.85 0.10 -10.85
N PRO A 327 -14.66 1.09 -11.27
CA PRO A 327 -14.15 2.41 -11.59
C PRO A 327 -13.49 3.02 -10.35
N ALA A 328 -12.40 3.76 -10.54
CA ALA A 328 -11.64 4.29 -9.42
C ALA A 328 -10.86 5.56 -9.80
N THR A 329 -10.69 6.43 -8.81
CA THR A 329 -9.59 7.40 -8.72
C THR A 329 -9.11 7.39 -7.26
N VAL A 330 -7.83 7.13 -7.07
CA VAL A 330 -7.19 6.97 -5.77
C VAL A 330 -5.87 7.72 -5.78
N ASP A 331 -5.55 8.40 -4.70
CA ASP A 331 -4.19 8.82 -4.40
C ASP A 331 -3.93 8.65 -2.91
N ALA A 332 -2.67 8.45 -2.56
CA ALA A 332 -2.24 8.16 -1.21
C ALA A 332 -0.79 8.55 -1.06
N GLY A 333 -0.42 9.10 0.09
CA GLY A 333 0.90 9.67 0.25
C GLY A 333 1.17 10.31 1.61
N VAL A 334 2.31 11.02 1.65
CA VAL A 334 2.78 11.81 2.79
C VAL A 334 2.99 13.24 2.32
N VAL A 335 2.55 14.21 3.12
CA VAL A 335 2.81 15.64 2.90
C VAL A 335 3.72 16.16 4.02
N PHE A 336 4.74 16.92 3.63
CA PHE A 336 5.71 17.52 4.55
C PHE A 336 5.31 18.95 4.90
N ALA A 337 4.17 19.09 5.58
CA ALA A 337 3.61 20.38 6.02
C ALA A 337 4.36 20.96 7.23
N GLY A 338 5.61 21.38 7.00
CA GLY A 338 6.47 21.99 8.00
C GLY A 338 6.60 21.13 9.27
N PRO A 339 6.22 21.64 10.47
CA PRO A 339 6.33 20.88 11.71
C PRO A 339 5.24 19.79 11.87
N ARG A 340 4.24 19.74 10.99
CA ARG A 340 3.07 18.86 11.08
C ARG A 340 2.91 18.00 9.83
N PRO A 341 3.88 17.11 9.50
CA PRO A 341 3.71 16.21 8.36
C PRO A 341 2.51 15.28 8.58
N TYR A 342 1.86 14.86 7.51
CA TYR A 342 0.69 13.99 7.59
C TYR A 342 0.68 12.91 6.52
N VAL A 343 0.11 11.75 6.85
CA VAL A 343 -0.28 10.73 5.87
C VAL A 343 -1.71 11.01 5.45
N VAL A 344 -1.98 10.91 4.15
CA VAL A 344 -3.31 11.11 3.61
C VAL A 344 -3.63 10.13 2.48
N VAL A 345 -4.88 9.68 2.47
CA VAL A 345 -5.45 8.80 1.45
C VAL A 345 -6.83 9.32 1.08
N ALA A 346 -7.12 9.41 -0.22
CA ALA A 346 -8.47 9.62 -0.72
C ALA A 346 -8.77 8.63 -1.86
N MET A 347 -9.96 8.04 -1.82
CA MET A 347 -10.43 7.01 -2.75
C MET A 347 -11.83 7.36 -3.22
N SER A 348 -12.08 7.34 -4.52
CA SER A 348 -13.41 7.50 -5.10
C SER A 348 -13.67 6.50 -6.22
N ASP A 349 -14.95 6.18 -6.46
CA ASP A 349 -15.39 5.45 -7.65
C ASP A 349 -15.66 6.38 -8.86
N ALA A 350 -15.37 7.68 -8.74
CA ALA A 350 -15.35 8.59 -9.88
C ALA A 350 -14.21 8.16 -10.83
N PRO A 351 -14.49 7.79 -12.09
CA PRO A 351 -13.50 7.22 -13.01
C PRO A 351 -12.54 8.26 -13.55
N SER A 352 -11.24 8.15 -13.22
CA SER A 352 -10.17 9.05 -13.72
C SER A 352 -10.41 10.55 -13.43
N ASP A 353 -11.20 10.86 -12.41
CA ASP A 353 -11.58 12.23 -12.04
C ASP A 353 -10.57 12.81 -11.04
N PHE A 354 -9.36 13.03 -11.53
CA PHE A 354 -8.25 13.54 -10.73
C PHE A 354 -8.52 14.95 -10.19
N ALA A 355 -9.23 15.79 -10.95
CA ALA A 355 -9.55 17.16 -10.54
C ALA A 355 -10.51 17.16 -9.34
N ALA A 356 -11.58 16.37 -9.37
CA ALA A 356 -12.47 16.26 -8.22
C ALA A 356 -11.77 15.66 -7.00
N LEU A 357 -10.89 14.67 -7.19
CA LEU A 357 -10.13 14.11 -6.07
C LEU A 357 -9.10 15.11 -5.51
N ALA A 358 -8.50 15.95 -6.35
CA ALA A 358 -7.60 17.02 -5.90
C ALA A 358 -8.33 18.06 -5.03
N LEU A 359 -9.59 18.37 -5.32
CA LEU A 359 -10.42 19.23 -4.47
C LEU A 359 -10.68 18.59 -3.09
N VAL A 360 -10.82 17.26 -3.01
CA VAL A 360 -10.90 16.56 -1.72
C VAL A 360 -9.59 16.69 -0.95
N PHE A 361 -8.44 16.51 -1.59
CA PHE A 361 -7.13 16.72 -0.94
C PHE A 361 -6.92 18.16 -0.49
N ALA A 362 -7.34 19.14 -1.29
CA ALA A 362 -7.25 20.56 -0.93
C ALA A 362 -8.10 20.89 0.31
N GLY A 363 -9.30 20.31 0.40
CA GLY A 363 -10.12 20.40 1.62
C GLY A 363 -9.50 19.69 2.83
N LEU A 364 -8.86 18.53 2.62
CA LEU A 364 -8.16 17.79 3.68
C LEU A 364 -6.93 18.55 4.21
N ASP A 365 -6.13 19.14 3.33
CA ASP A 365 -4.99 19.99 3.68
C ASP A 365 -5.45 21.23 4.47
N ALA A 366 -6.46 21.94 3.98
CA ALA A 366 -7.01 23.10 4.68
C ALA A 366 -7.64 22.73 6.04
N ALA A 367 -8.30 21.58 6.15
CA ALA A 367 -8.85 21.10 7.42
C ALA A 367 -7.76 20.67 8.40
N HIS A 368 -6.62 20.18 7.92
CA HIS A 368 -5.49 19.74 8.74
C HIS A 368 -4.86 20.86 9.56
N ASP A 369 -4.88 22.10 9.07
CA ASP A 369 -4.45 23.28 9.83
C ASP A 369 -5.25 23.47 11.14
N ASP A 370 -6.50 22.99 11.18
CA ASP A 370 -7.43 23.11 12.30
C ASP A 370 -7.61 21.81 13.12
N LEU A 371 -6.97 20.71 12.72
CA LEU A 371 -6.81 19.52 13.58
C LEU A 371 -5.90 19.85 14.75
#